data_AF-A0A523LUR3-F1
#
_entry.id   AF-A0A523LUR3-F1
#
_cell.length_a   1.000
_cell.length_b   1.000
_cell.length_c   1.000
_cell.angle_alpha   90.00
_cell.angle_beta   90.00
_cell.angle_gamma   90.00
#
_symmetry.space_group_name_H-M   'P 1'
#
loop_
_entity.id
_entity.type
_entity.pdbx_description
1 polymer ?
#
loop_
_entity_poly.entity_id
_entity_poly.type
_entity_poly.pdbx_seq_one_letter_code
_entity_poly.pdbx_strand_id
1 'polypeptide(L)'
;MTFFEGVLHSPFFVKWPARIPAGTLSTAATSHIDVFATVADAAGAALPTDRAIDGVSLLPWAMGVADGEPHEALFWRSGHYQVVQVGAGSCSATAVCSNPGSMI
;
A
#
# COMPACT_ATOMS: atom_id res chain seq x y z
N MET A 1 -9.56 -14.70 -10.59
CA MET A 1 -9.88 -14.40 -9.18
C MET A 1 -10.68 -13.10 -9.13
N THR A 2 -11.50 -12.88 -8.10
CA THR A 2 -12.26 -11.65 -7.90
C THR A 2 -11.49 -10.70 -6.98
N PHE A 3 -11.48 -9.40 -7.31
CA PHE A 3 -10.77 -8.35 -6.59
C PHE A 3 -11.76 -7.43 -5.87
N PHE A 4 -12.52 -8.00 -4.93
CA PHE A 4 -13.36 -7.23 -4.03
C PHE A 4 -12.55 -6.80 -2.80
N GLU A 5 -13.01 -5.75 -2.11
CA GLU A 5 -12.35 -5.19 -0.93
C GLU A 5 -11.98 -6.27 0.10
N GLY A 6 -12.88 -7.22 0.38
CA GLY A 6 -12.62 -8.29 1.34
C GLY A 6 -11.51 -9.27 0.97
N VAL A 7 -11.01 -9.24 -0.27
CA VAL A 7 -9.87 -10.05 -0.73
C VAL A 7 -8.60 -9.20 -0.85
N LEU A 8 -8.73 -7.92 -1.19
CA LEU A 8 -7.60 -7.01 -1.36
C LEU A 8 -7.12 -6.40 -0.04
N HIS A 9 -8.05 -6.06 0.84
CA HIS A 9 -7.74 -5.41 2.10
C HIS A 9 -7.64 -6.46 3.22
N SER A 10 -6.44 -6.57 3.79
CA SER A 10 -6.12 -7.50 4.86
C SER A 10 -5.53 -6.75 6.05
N PRO A 11 -5.78 -7.22 7.28
CA PRO A 11 -5.16 -6.60 8.45
C PRO A 11 -3.64 -6.77 8.40
N PHE A 12 -2.92 -5.67 8.61
CA PHE A 12 -1.46 -5.63 8.59
C PHE A 12 -0.93 -4.98 9.87
N PHE A 13 0.04 -5.62 10.51
CA PHE A 13 0.62 -5.16 11.77
C PHE A 13 2.14 -5.23 11.72
N VAL A 14 2.79 -4.20 12.27
CA VAL A 14 4.25 -4.14 12.41
C VAL A 14 4.57 -3.83 13.87
N LYS A 15 5.58 -4.52 14.43
CA LYS A 15 6.04 -4.30 15.80
C LYS A 15 7.55 -4.13 15.83
N TRP A 16 8.00 -2.95 16.24
CA TRP A 16 9.41 -2.68 16.49
C TRP A 16 9.56 -1.73 17.69
N PRO A 17 9.62 -2.25 18.93
CA PRO A 17 9.54 -1.41 20.14
C PRO A 17 10.61 -0.33 20.27
N ALA A 18 11.79 -0.55 19.66
CA ALA A 18 12.89 0.40 19.69
C ALA A 18 12.75 1.57 18.68
N ARG A 19 11.83 1.47 17.70
CA ARG A 19 11.72 2.43 16.59
C ARG A 19 10.29 2.89 16.29
N ILE A 20 9.31 2.01 16.46
CA ILE A 20 7.90 2.27 16.20
C ILE A 20 7.21 2.55 17.54
N PRO A 21 6.62 3.75 17.75
CA PRO A 21 5.84 4.05 18.94
C PRO A 21 4.65 3.10 19.06
N ALA A 22 4.40 2.61 20.28
CA ALA A 22 3.26 1.74 20.53
C ALA A 22 1.94 2.47 20.29
N GLY A 23 0.97 1.79 19.69
CA GLY A 23 -0.34 2.37 19.39
C GLY A 23 -0.40 3.28 18.16
N THR A 24 0.68 3.35 17.37
CA THR A 24 0.66 4.07 16.08
C THR A 24 -0.32 3.41 15.12
N LEU A 25 -1.18 4.22 14.51
CA LEU A 25 -2.13 3.81 13.49
C LEU A 25 -1.81 4.55 12.20
N SER A 26 -1.68 3.80 11.10
CA SER A 26 -1.62 4.35 9.75
C SER A 26 -2.84 3.90 8.98
N THR A 27 -3.52 4.85 8.33
CA THR A 27 -4.65 4.59 7.43
C THR A 27 -4.25 4.65 5.96
N ALA A 28 -2.95 4.84 5.68
CA ALA A 28 -2.46 4.93 4.32
C ALA A 28 -2.55 3.57 3.61
N ALA A 29 -2.87 3.60 2.32
CA ALA A 29 -2.95 2.42 1.49
C ALA A 29 -1.56 1.79 1.31
N THR A 30 -1.42 0.53 1.68
CA THR A 30 -0.15 -0.21 1.59
C THR A 30 -0.36 -1.54 0.91
N SER A 31 0.72 -2.12 0.38
CA SER A 31 0.67 -3.40 -0.33
C SER A 31 1.81 -4.32 0.12
N HIS A 32 1.67 -5.62 -0.13
CA HIS A 32 2.71 -6.58 0.24
C HIS A 32 4.05 -6.30 -0.44
N ILE A 33 4.04 -5.63 -1.60
CA ILE A 33 5.25 -5.26 -2.35
C ILE A 33 6.17 -4.33 -1.55
N ASP A 34 5.60 -3.58 -0.60
CA ASP A 34 6.33 -2.64 0.26
C ASP A 34 7.19 -3.33 1.32
N VAL A 35 6.87 -4.58 1.66
CA VAL A 35 7.57 -5.34 2.70
C VAL A 35 9.04 -5.49 2.36
N PHE A 36 9.37 -5.72 1.08
CA PHE A 36 10.75 -5.86 0.64
C PHE A 36 11.56 -4.57 0.88
N ALA A 37 11.06 -3.43 0.39
CA ALA A 37 11.73 -2.15 0.55
C ALA A 37 11.83 -1.72 2.03
N THR A 38 10.76 -1.96 2.80
CA THR A 38 10.71 -1.67 4.24
C THR A 38 11.74 -2.47 5.03
N VAL A 39 11.90 -3.77 4.73
CA VAL A 39 12.90 -4.63 5.41
C VAL A 39 14.32 -4.27 4.99
N ALA A 40 14.55 -3.95 3.72
CA ALA A 40 15.86 -3.51 3.24
C ALA A 40 16.30 -2.21 3.95
N ASP A 41 15.42 -1.23 4.04
CA ASP A 41 15.64 0.03 4.77
C ASP A 41 15.88 -0.22 6.27
N ALA A 42 15.05 -1.08 6.89
CA ALA A 42 15.24 -1.49 8.28
C ALA A 42 16.62 -2.12 8.55
N ALA A 43 17.14 -2.88 7.59
CA ALA A 43 18.45 -3.53 7.66
C ALA A 43 19.62 -2.60 7.27
N GLY A 44 19.34 -1.38 6.77
CA GLY A 44 20.36 -0.49 6.21
C GLY A 44 20.99 -1.01 4.91
N ALA A 45 20.27 -1.88 4.18
CA ALA A 45 20.72 -2.44 2.91
C ALA A 45 20.30 -1.55 1.74
N ALA A 46 21.17 -1.42 0.74
CA ALA A 46 20.83 -0.75 -0.50
C ALA A 46 19.90 -1.64 -1.36
N LEU A 47 18.90 -1.03 -2.00
CA LEU A 47 18.08 -1.71 -2.99
C LEU A 47 18.88 -2.01 -4.26
N PRO A 48 18.59 -3.11 -4.98
CA PRO A 48 19.21 -3.38 -6.27
C PRO A 48 18.91 -2.27 -7.27
N THR A 49 19.92 -1.85 -8.04
CA THR A 49 19.79 -0.82 -9.09
C THR A 49 19.62 -1.41 -10.49
N ASP A 50 19.60 -2.74 -10.61
CA ASP A 50 19.53 -3.49 -11.87
C ASP A 50 18.10 -3.82 -12.31
N ARG A 51 17.10 -3.44 -11.50
CA ARG A 51 15.68 -3.67 -11.73
C ARG A 51 14.83 -2.60 -11.06
N ALA A 52 13.63 -2.39 -11.58
CA ALA A 52 12.64 -1.57 -10.91
C ALA A 52 12.09 -2.30 -9.67
N ILE A 53 11.91 -1.56 -8.58
CA ILE A 53 11.24 -2.01 -7.36
C ILE A 53 10.05 -1.09 -7.15
N ASP A 54 8.84 -1.65 -7.20
CA ASP A 54 7.60 -0.87 -7.07
C ASP A 54 7.24 -0.53 -5.62
N GLY A 55 7.75 -1.31 -4.66
CA GLY A 55 7.50 -1.10 -3.24
C GLY A 55 8.32 0.04 -2.64
N VAL A 56 7.74 0.73 -1.65
CA VAL A 56 8.41 1.81 -0.90
C VAL A 56 8.60 1.42 0.57
N SER A 57 9.53 2.08 1.26
CA SER A 57 9.72 1.84 2.70
C SER A 57 8.57 2.45 3.49
N LEU A 58 7.86 1.63 4.26
CA LEU A 58 6.76 2.08 5.13
C LEU A 58 7.23 2.57 6.50
N LEU A 59 8.54 2.53 6.78
CA LEU A 59 9.08 2.97 8.08
C LEU A 59 8.68 4.41 8.46
N PRO A 60 8.68 5.40 7.55
CA PRO A 60 8.27 6.76 7.89
C PRO A 60 6.83 6.86 8.41
N TRP A 61 5.89 6.12 7.81
CA TRP A 61 4.50 6.04 8.27
C TRP A 61 4.37 5.25 9.56
N ALA A 62 5.10 4.14 9.69
CA ALA A 62 5.09 3.33 10.90
C ALA A 62 5.69 4.08 12.11
N MET A 63 6.59 5.04 11.88
CA MET A 63 7.16 5.91 12.90
C MET A 63 6.31 7.17 13.17
N GLY A 64 5.25 7.41 12.40
CA GLY A 64 4.42 8.62 12.50
C GLY A 64 5.12 9.90 12.02
N VAL A 65 6.10 9.78 11.13
CA VAL A 65 6.90 10.89 10.60
C VAL A 65 6.36 11.37 9.24
N ALA A 66 5.76 10.49 8.46
CA ALA A 66 5.17 10.80 7.17
C ALA A 66 3.64 10.79 7.23
N ASP A 67 3.03 11.75 6.55
CA ASP A 67 1.60 11.85 6.31
C ASP A 67 1.27 11.57 4.84
N GLY A 68 0.00 11.26 4.56
CA GLY A 68 -0.49 11.01 3.20
C GLY A 68 -0.22 9.58 2.70
N GLU A 69 -0.39 9.38 1.40
CA GLU A 69 -0.33 8.06 0.77
C GLU A 69 1.11 7.72 0.30
N PRO A 70 1.64 6.52 0.61
CA PRO A 70 2.94 6.06 0.10
C PRO A 70 2.92 5.81 -1.41
N HIS A 71 1.73 5.58 -1.98
CA HIS A 71 1.52 5.31 -3.39
C HIS A 71 0.44 6.23 -3.96
N GLU A 72 0.68 6.79 -5.14
CA GLU A 72 -0.37 7.48 -5.90
C GLU A 72 -1.44 6.49 -6.37
N ALA A 73 -1.00 5.32 -6.82
CA ALA A 73 -1.87 4.24 -7.24
C ALA A 73 -1.31 2.85 -6.94
N LEU A 74 -2.21 1.91 -6.62
CA LEU A 74 -1.92 0.49 -6.47
C LEU A 74 -2.66 -0.31 -7.55
N PHE A 75 -2.02 -1.36 -8.06
CA PHE A 75 -2.51 -2.12 -9.20
C PHE A 75 -2.60 -3.61 -8.87
N TRP A 76 -3.73 -4.24 -9.21
CA TRP A 76 -3.93 -5.68 -9.12
C TRP A 76 -4.41 -6.23 -10.45
N ARG A 77 -3.86 -7.37 -10.87
CA ARG A 77 -4.21 -8.03 -12.12
C ARG A 77 -4.25 -9.54 -11.97
N SER A 78 -5.29 -10.15 -12.54
CA SER A 78 -5.45 -11.60 -12.68
C SER A 78 -6.06 -11.88 -14.06
N GLY A 79 -5.21 -12.15 -15.06
CA GLY A 79 -5.66 -12.32 -16.45
C GLY A 79 -6.19 -11.01 -17.03
N HIS A 80 -7.46 -11.01 -17.44
CA HIS A 80 -8.17 -9.82 -17.95
C HIS A 80 -8.81 -8.95 -16.86
N TYR A 81 -8.90 -9.45 -15.62
CA TYR A 81 -9.39 -8.65 -14.50
C TYR A 81 -8.28 -7.74 -13.99
N GLN A 82 -8.58 -6.45 -13.90
CA GLN A 82 -7.66 -5.41 -13.45
C GLN A 82 -8.39 -4.46 -12.50
N VAL A 83 -7.72 -4.10 -11.40
CA VAL A 83 -8.20 -3.12 -10.43
C VAL A 83 -7.08 -2.14 -10.15
N VAL A 84 -7.44 -0.86 -10.04
CA VAL A 84 -6.54 0.22 -9.65
C VAL A 84 -7.12 0.89 -8.41
N GLN A 85 -6.31 1.20 -7.42
CA GLN A 85 -6.71 2.10 -6.35
C GLN A 85 -5.93 3.39 -6.53
N VAL A 86 -6.61 4.53 -6.46
CA VAL A 86 -5.99 5.86 -6.63
C VAL A 86 -6.35 6.69 -5.40
N GLY A 87 -5.34 7.06 -4.60
CA GLY A 87 -5.54 7.67 -3.29
C GLY A 87 -6.43 6.80 -2.37
N ALA A 88 -7.28 7.46 -1.57
CA ALA A 88 -8.22 6.79 -0.65
C ALA A 88 -9.43 6.12 -1.35
N GLY A 89 -9.49 6.10 -2.69
CA GLY A 89 -10.59 5.51 -3.47
C GLY A 89 -10.13 4.40 -4.42
N SER A 90 -10.90 3.31 -4.52
CA SER A 90 -10.63 2.23 -5.47
C SER A 90 -11.42 2.38 -6.78
N CYS A 91 -10.76 2.20 -7.93
CA CYS A 91 -11.33 2.18 -9.29
C CYS A 91 -11.06 0.83 -9.98
N SER A 92 -12.07 -0.04 -10.10
CA SER A 92 -11.92 -1.29 -10.85
C SER A 92 -11.94 -1.03 -12.36
N ALA A 93 -10.91 -1.48 -13.09
CA ALA A 93 -10.82 -1.31 -14.54
C ALA A 93 -11.75 -2.29 -15.32
N THR A 94 -12.67 -2.97 -14.64
CA THR A 94 -13.77 -3.72 -15.27
C THR A 94 -15.16 -3.15 -14.94
N ALA A 95 -15.31 -2.20 -13.99
CA ALA A 95 -16.57 -1.48 -13.77
C ALA A 95 -16.39 -0.25 -12.85
N VAL A 96 -16.91 0.89 -13.32
CA VAL A 96 -17.44 2.08 -12.63
C VAL A 96 -16.67 2.58 -11.39
N CYS A 97 -16.05 3.75 -11.54
CA CYS A 97 -15.58 4.56 -10.42
C CYS A 97 -16.77 4.91 -9.51
N SER A 98 -16.86 4.33 -8.32
CA SER A 98 -17.79 4.78 -7.30
C SER A 98 -17.09 5.86 -6.47
N ASN A 99 -17.30 7.12 -6.84
CA ASN A 99 -16.97 8.24 -5.97
C ASN A 99 -18.06 8.34 -4.89
N PRO A 100 -17.75 8.34 -3.57
CA PRO A 100 -18.75 8.54 -2.51
C PRO A 100 -19.43 9.93 -2.52
N GLY A 101 -19.12 10.79 -3.50
CA GLY A 101 -19.73 12.11 -3.68
C GLY A 101 -20.41 12.37 -5.03
N SER A 102 -20.58 11.40 -5.92
CA SER A 102 -21.27 11.60 -7.20
C SER A 102 -22.52 10.74 -7.28
N MET A 103 -23.64 11.31 -6.86
CA MET A 103 -24.97 10.80 -7.16
C MET A 103 -25.27 11.11 -8.63
N ILE A 104 -25.06 10.14 -9.50
CA ILE A 104 -25.81 9.86 -10.74
C ILE A 104 -25.66 8.38 -11.10
#